data_AF-A0A9D4R1E6-F1
#
_entry.id   AF-A0A9D4R1E6-F1
#
_cell.length_a   1.000
_cell.length_b   1.000
_cell.length_c   1.000
_cell.angle_alpha   90.00
_cell.angle_beta   90.00
_cell.angle_gamma   90.00
#
_symmetry.space_group_name_H-M   'P 1'
#
loop_
_entity.id
_entity.type
_entity.pdbx_description
1 polymer ?
#
loop_
_entity_poly.entity_id
_entity_poly.type
_entity_poly.pdbx_seq_one_letter_code
_entity_poly.pdbx_strand_id
1 'polypeptide(L)'
;MLLLQLQLPLPPVSLPLPLLPVSLPLPLLLLLLLLLLLLLLPLLLLLLLLLLLLLLLLLLLLLLLLLLLFLLLLLLLLLLLLLLLLLLLLLLLLLLLLLLLLQLLLLLLLLLLLLLLLLLLLLLLLLLLLLLLLQLLLLLLLLLLLLVLLLLLLLLLLLLLLLLLLLLLLLQLLLILLLLLLLLLPNTAATSATTATAATPSFLLLLLLLLLLLLLLLLLLLLLLLLLLLLLLLMLLLLLLLQLLLLLQQLLILLLLLLLLLLLLLLLLQLLLLLQLLLLLLLLLLLLLLLLLLLLLDAAIFT
;
A
#
# COMPACT_ATOMS: atom_id res chain seq x y z
N MET A 1 -77.84 51.60 42.16
CA MET A 1 -76.94 52.77 42.18
C MET A 1 -76.45 52.98 40.77
N LEU A 2 -76.55 54.13 40.10
CA LEU A 2 -77.01 55.49 40.37
C LEU A 2 -77.43 55.97 38.97
N LEU A 3 -78.69 56.36 38.76
CA LEU A 3 -79.11 57.77 38.85
C LEU A 3 -78.30 58.70 37.96
N LEU A 4 -78.93 59.15 36.86
CA LEU A 4 -79.23 60.57 36.58
C LEU A 4 -79.94 60.61 35.21
N GLN A 5 -81.28 60.65 35.17
CA GLN A 5 -82.08 61.86 35.34
C GLN A 5 -81.55 63.06 34.54
N LEU A 6 -82.20 63.29 33.39
CA LEU A 6 -82.53 64.57 32.79
C LEU A 6 -83.67 64.19 31.83
N GLN A 7 -84.95 64.09 32.22
CA GLN A 7 -85.77 65.13 32.85
C GLN A 7 -85.35 66.52 32.39
N LEU A 8 -85.79 66.91 31.19
CA LEU A 8 -86.34 68.26 31.10
C LEU A 8 -87.71 68.24 30.41
N PRO A 9 -88.68 68.96 30.98
CA PRO A 9 -90.09 68.77 30.74
C PRO A 9 -90.66 69.94 29.95
N LEU A 10 -91.31 69.70 28.83
CA LEU A 10 -92.10 70.71 28.13
C LEU A 10 -93.15 69.95 27.30
N PRO A 11 -94.36 70.50 27.09
CA PRO A 11 -95.34 70.93 28.09
C PRO A 11 -96.69 70.17 27.88
N PRO A 12 -97.63 70.18 28.84
CA PRO A 12 -99.00 69.71 28.63
C PRO A 12 -99.79 70.80 27.90
N VAL A 13 -99.40 71.11 26.66
CA VAL A 13 -100.18 71.97 25.78
C VAL A 13 -101.35 71.13 25.27
N SER A 14 -102.39 71.13 26.10
CA SER A 14 -103.76 70.77 25.77
C SER A 14 -104.30 71.80 24.79
N LEU A 15 -103.83 71.73 23.55
CA LEU A 15 -104.55 72.37 22.47
C LEU A 15 -105.84 71.58 22.26
N PRO A 16 -106.99 72.25 22.25
CA PRO A 16 -108.27 71.63 21.97
C PRO A 16 -108.16 71.02 20.59
N LEU A 17 -108.13 69.68 20.53
CA LEU A 17 -108.37 68.97 19.28
C LEU A 17 -109.75 69.42 18.84
N PRO A 18 -109.85 70.26 17.79
CA PRO A 18 -111.14 70.57 17.24
C PRO A 18 -111.67 69.20 16.82
N LEU A 19 -112.83 68.84 17.36
CA LEU A 19 -113.67 67.82 16.77
C LEU A 19 -113.97 68.34 15.37
N LEU A 20 -113.03 68.13 14.45
CA LEU A 20 -113.26 68.21 13.04
C LEU A 20 -114.23 67.04 12.82
N PRO A 21 -115.51 67.36 12.60
CA PRO A 21 -116.52 66.39 12.24
C PRO A 21 -116.26 66.12 10.78
N VAL A 22 -115.16 65.44 10.58
CA VAL A 22 -114.76 64.89 9.33
C VAL A 22 -114.58 63.47 9.78
N SER A 23 -115.72 62.76 9.88
CA SER A 23 -115.80 61.46 9.25
C SER A 23 -115.21 61.67 7.86
N LEU A 24 -113.87 61.65 7.80
CA LEU A 24 -113.13 61.58 6.57
C LEU A 24 -113.75 60.34 6.01
N PRO A 25 -114.58 60.49 4.95
CA PRO A 25 -115.30 59.37 4.41
C PRO A 25 -114.24 58.29 4.29
N LEU A 26 -114.48 57.11 4.86
CA LEU A 26 -113.56 55.97 4.91
C LEU A 26 -112.53 55.91 3.73
N PRO A 27 -112.89 56.25 2.48
CA PRO A 27 -111.94 56.55 1.40
C PRO A 27 -110.74 57.49 1.68
N LEU A 28 -110.86 58.60 2.43
CA LEU A 28 -109.77 59.56 2.64
C LEU A 28 -108.70 59.11 3.64
N LEU A 29 -109.07 58.40 4.72
CA LEU A 29 -108.08 57.79 5.63
C LEU A 29 -107.34 56.66 4.91
N LEU A 30 -108.07 55.86 4.13
CA LEU A 30 -107.46 54.90 3.21
C LEU A 30 -106.51 55.57 2.22
N LEU A 31 -106.86 56.74 1.69
CA LEU A 31 -106.00 57.50 0.77
C LEU A 31 -104.73 58.00 1.45
N LEU A 32 -104.80 58.51 2.68
CA LEU A 32 -103.62 58.96 3.43
C LEU A 32 -102.72 57.80 3.86
N LEU A 33 -103.30 56.69 4.31
CA LEU A 33 -102.55 55.47 4.60
C LEU A 33 -101.92 54.90 3.34
N LEU A 34 -102.62 54.94 2.21
CA LEU A 34 -102.10 54.55 0.90
C LEU A 34 -100.96 55.47 0.47
N LEU A 35 -101.06 56.78 0.70
CA LEU A 35 -100.01 57.75 0.39
C LEU A 35 -98.78 57.57 1.29
N LEU A 36 -98.97 57.33 2.58
CA LEU A 36 -97.89 57.01 3.51
C LEU A 36 -97.23 55.69 3.14
N LEU A 37 -98.00 54.66 2.79
CA LEU A 37 -97.50 53.40 2.26
C LEU A 37 -96.73 53.64 0.95
N LEU A 38 -97.27 54.45 0.04
CA LEU A 38 -96.66 54.82 -1.24
C LEU A 38 -95.32 55.55 -1.04
N LEU A 39 -95.16 56.31 0.05
CA LEU A 39 -93.92 57.03 0.38
C LEU A 39 -92.94 56.19 1.22
N LEU A 40 -93.45 55.29 2.07
CA LEU A 40 -92.63 54.38 2.87
C LEU A 40 -92.06 53.24 2.02
N LEU A 41 -92.81 52.75 1.03
CA LEU A 41 -92.39 51.70 0.11
C LEU A 41 -91.08 52.02 -0.64
N PRO A 42 -90.87 53.21 -1.25
CA PRO A 42 -89.59 53.55 -1.86
C PRO A 42 -88.47 53.71 -0.83
N LEU A 43 -88.75 54.17 0.40
CA LEU A 43 -87.74 54.28 1.46
C LEU A 43 -87.30 52.88 1.93
N LEU A 44 -88.25 51.96 2.13
CA LEU A 44 -87.96 50.56 2.46
C LEU A 44 -87.18 49.87 1.32
N LEU A 45 -87.56 50.12 0.06
CA LEU A 45 -86.83 49.63 -1.11
C LEU A 45 -85.41 50.19 -1.16
N LEU A 46 -85.22 51.48 -0.87
CA LEU A 46 -83.90 52.11 -0.79
C LEU A 46 -83.06 51.54 0.35
N LEU A 47 -83.64 51.32 1.53
CA LEU A 47 -82.96 50.67 2.66
C LEU A 47 -82.56 49.23 2.31
N LEU A 48 -83.45 48.46 1.68
CA LEU A 48 -83.18 47.11 1.19
C LEU A 48 -82.04 47.12 0.17
N LEU A 49 -82.05 48.07 -0.76
CA LEU A 49 -81.00 48.24 -1.77
C LEU A 49 -79.66 48.61 -1.12
N LEU A 50 -79.66 49.49 -0.12
CA LEU A 50 -78.46 49.85 0.64
C LEU A 50 -77.92 48.66 1.45
N LEU A 51 -78.80 47.87 2.08
CA LEU A 51 -78.42 46.63 2.76
C LEU A 51 -77.83 45.60 1.79
N LEU A 52 -78.46 45.42 0.62
CA LEU A 52 -77.95 44.56 -0.46
C LEU A 52 -76.58 45.02 -0.94
N LEU A 53 -76.39 46.32 -1.13
CA LEU A 53 -75.12 46.92 -1.55
C LEU A 53 -74.04 46.75 -0.47
N LEU A 54 -74.39 46.94 0.81
CA LEU A 54 -73.47 46.67 1.93
C LEU A 54 -73.09 45.19 2.00
N LEU A 55 -74.05 44.27 1.83
CA LEU A 55 -73.80 42.83 1.79
C LEU A 55 -72.88 42.46 0.61
N LEU A 56 -73.12 43.04 -0.57
CA LEU A 56 -72.28 42.86 -1.75
C LEU A 56 -70.86 43.36 -1.51
N LEU A 57 -70.72 44.55 -0.89
CA LEU A 57 -69.42 45.11 -0.53
C LEU A 57 -68.68 44.21 0.49
N LEU A 58 -69.38 43.70 1.51
CA LEU A 58 -68.83 42.78 2.50
C LEU A 58 -68.38 41.46 1.84
N LEU A 59 -69.18 40.92 0.94
CA LEU A 59 -68.85 39.72 0.17
C LEU A 59 -67.61 39.95 -0.72
N LEU A 60 -67.54 41.10 -1.39
CA LEU A 60 -66.39 41.49 -2.20
C LEU A 60 -65.13 41.63 -1.33
N LEU A 61 -65.24 42.27 -0.16
CA LEU A 61 -64.14 42.40 0.80
C LEU A 61 -63.67 41.02 1.30
N LEU A 62 -64.61 40.13 1.63
CA LEU A 62 -64.30 38.76 2.05
C LEU A 62 -63.61 37.98 0.93
N LEU A 63 -64.09 38.09 -0.31
CA LEU A 63 -63.47 37.48 -1.49
C LEU A 63 -62.05 38.03 -1.71
N LEU A 64 -61.86 39.34 -1.58
CA LEU A 64 -60.55 39.98 -1.69
C LEU A 64 -59.60 39.48 -0.59
N LEU A 65 -60.08 39.37 0.65
CA LEU A 65 -59.30 38.83 1.77
C LEU A 65 -58.92 37.37 1.54
N LEU A 66 -59.86 36.54 1.05
CA LEU A 66 -59.60 35.15 0.71
C LEU A 66 -58.56 35.03 -0.41
N LEU A 67 -58.67 35.86 -1.45
CA LEU A 67 -57.71 35.93 -2.55
C LEU A 67 -56.31 36.33 -2.04
N LEU A 68 -56.24 37.34 -1.17
CA LEU A 68 -54.99 37.78 -0.55
C LEU A 68 -54.37 36.67 0.29
N LEU A 69 -55.18 35.96 1.10
CA LEU A 69 -54.73 34.84 1.91
C LEU A 69 -54.24 33.68 1.04
N PHE A 70 -54.94 33.38 -0.06
CA PHE A 70 -54.51 32.37 -1.03
C PHE A 70 -53.18 32.76 -1.69
N LEU A 71 -53.02 34.02 -2.12
CA LEU A 71 -51.77 34.53 -2.68
C LEU A 71 -50.62 34.43 -1.67
N LEU A 72 -50.87 34.77 -0.41
CA LEU A 72 -49.89 34.67 0.66
C LEU A 72 -49.49 33.22 0.95
N LEU A 73 -50.45 32.28 0.93
CA LEU A 73 -50.17 30.85 1.07
C LEU A 73 -49.37 30.31 -0.12
N LEU A 74 -49.69 30.73 -1.35
CA LEU A 74 -48.94 30.38 -2.54
C LEU A 74 -47.49 30.91 -2.46
N LEU A 75 -47.31 32.15 -2.04
CA LEU A 75 -45.99 32.75 -1.84
C LEU A 75 -45.19 31.99 -0.77
N LEU A 76 -45.82 31.62 0.35
CA LEU A 76 -45.20 30.82 1.40
C LEU A 76 -44.78 29.44 0.89
N LEU A 77 -45.63 28.78 0.09
CA LEU A 77 -45.32 27.49 -0.53
C LEU A 77 -44.14 27.61 -1.50
N LEU A 78 -44.11 28.66 -2.33
CA LEU A 78 -43.00 28.92 -3.24
C LEU A 78 -41.70 29.17 -2.48
N LEU A 79 -41.74 29.95 -1.39
CA LEU A 79 -40.59 30.19 -0.52
C LEU A 79 -40.09 28.90 0.12
N LEU A 80 -40.99 28.04 0.60
CA LEU A 80 -40.64 26.74 1.16
C LEU A 80 -39.99 25.83 0.12
N LEU A 81 -40.53 25.80 -1.10
CA LEU A 81 -39.94 25.05 -2.22
C LEU A 81 -38.54 25.55 -2.57
N LEU A 82 -38.35 26.88 -2.64
CA LEU A 82 -37.05 27.49 -2.87
C LEU A 82 -36.04 27.13 -1.77
N LEU A 83 -36.48 27.17 -0.50
CA LEU A 83 -35.65 26.78 0.64
C LEU A 83 -35.24 25.30 0.56
N LEU A 84 -36.19 24.41 0.20
CA LEU A 84 -35.91 22.99 0.02
C LEU A 84 -34.90 22.75 -1.11
N LEU A 85 -35.04 23.45 -2.23
CA LEU A 85 -34.12 23.38 -3.35
C LEU A 85 -32.72 23.89 -2.97
N LEU A 86 -32.64 25.00 -2.23
CA LEU A 86 -31.37 25.50 -1.70
C LEU A 86 -30.70 24.48 -0.76
N LEU A 87 -31.48 23.85 0.13
CA LEU A 87 -30.99 22.81 1.03
C LEU A 87 -30.46 21.60 0.26
N LEU A 88 -31.18 21.14 -0.77
CA LEU A 88 -30.75 20.06 -1.65
C LEU A 88 -29.44 20.40 -2.37
N LEU A 89 -29.33 21.62 -2.90
CA LEU A 89 -28.11 22.11 -3.55
C LEU A 89 -26.94 22.13 -2.58
N LEU A 90 -27.16 22.60 -1.35
CA LEU A 90 -26.14 22.62 -0.29
C LEU A 90 -25.69 21.20 0.08
N LEU A 91 -26.63 20.26 0.20
CA LEU A 91 -26.34 18.84 0.46
C LEU A 91 -25.49 18.23 -0.67
N LEU A 92 -25.85 18.52 -1.93
CA LEU A 92 -25.12 18.04 -3.10
C LEU A 92 -23.70 18.63 -3.15
N LEU A 93 -23.55 19.92 -2.84
CA LEU A 93 -22.24 20.57 -2.72
C LEU A 93 -21.39 19.95 -1.62
N LEU A 94 -21.98 19.67 -0.45
CA LEU A 94 -21.30 18.98 0.65
C LEU A 94 -20.84 17.58 0.26
N LEU A 95 -21.70 16.82 -0.44
CA LEU A 95 -21.38 15.48 -0.94
C LEU A 95 -20.24 15.52 -1.96
N LEU A 96 -20.25 16.51 -2.87
CA LEU A 96 -19.18 16.72 -3.84
C LEU A 96 -17.85 17.08 -3.13
N LEU A 97 -17.90 17.95 -2.12
CA LEU A 97 -16.72 18.31 -1.31
C LEU A 97 -16.16 17.09 -0.57
N LEU A 98 -17.03 16.29 0.06
CA LEU A 98 -16.65 15.06 0.75
C LEU A 98 -15.97 14.08 -0.21
N LEU A 99 -16.52 13.92 -1.41
CA LEU A 99 -15.98 13.07 -2.46
C LEU A 99 -14.59 13.56 -2.91
N LEU A 100 -14.43 14.86 -3.13
CA LEU A 100 -13.14 15.46 -3.48
C LEU A 100 -12.11 15.24 -2.37
N LEU A 101 -12.50 15.41 -1.10
CA LEU A 101 -11.64 15.15 0.05
C LEU A 101 -11.24 13.67 0.14
N LEU A 102 -12.17 12.74 -0.11
CA LEU A 102 -11.88 11.32 -0.16
C LEU A 102 -10.91 10.98 -1.30
N GLN A 103 -11.07 11.59 -2.47
CA GLN A 103 -10.15 11.43 -3.59
C GLN A 103 -8.75 11.96 -3.27
N LEU A 104 -8.65 13.12 -2.61
CA LEU A 104 -7.38 13.68 -2.16
C LEU A 104 -6.71 12.77 -1.11
N LEU A 105 -7.48 12.23 -0.18
CA LEU A 105 -6.98 11.28 0.82
C LEU A 105 -6.49 9.97 0.17
N LEU A 106 -7.20 9.45 -0.83
CA LEU A 106 -6.74 8.30 -1.62
C LEU A 106 -5.44 8.61 -2.37
N LEU A 107 -5.31 9.80 -2.96
CA LEU A 107 -4.09 10.23 -3.65
C LEU A 107 -2.92 10.33 -2.66
N LEU A 108 -3.14 10.91 -1.49
CA LEU A 108 -2.14 11.00 -0.43
C LEU A 108 -1.71 9.60 0.05
N LEU A 109 -2.67 8.67 0.24
CA LEU A 109 -2.39 7.29 0.59
C LEU A 109 -1.55 6.60 -0.49
N LEU A 110 -1.88 6.82 -1.76
CA LEU A 110 -1.13 6.27 -2.89
C LEU A 110 0.30 6.85 -2.96
N LEU A 111 0.47 8.15 -2.71
CA LEU A 111 1.77 8.79 -2.61
C LEU A 111 2.60 8.21 -1.45
N LEU A 112 1.99 8.02 -0.29
CA LEU A 112 2.64 7.42 0.88
C LEU A 112 3.07 5.98 0.58
N LEU A 113 2.21 5.19 -0.07
CA LEU A 113 2.50 3.82 -0.49
C LEU A 113 3.66 3.80 -1.51
N LEU A 114 3.67 4.72 -2.48
CA LEU A 114 4.77 4.86 -3.42
C LEU A 114 6.09 5.22 -2.72
N LEU A 115 6.06 6.11 -1.73
CA LEU A 115 7.24 6.47 -0.93
C LEU A 115 7.74 5.30 -0.10
N LEU A 116 6.85 4.55 0.55
CA LEU A 116 7.19 3.32 1.27
C LEU A 116 7.84 2.29 0.33
N LEU A 117 7.29 2.15 -0.87
CA LEU A 117 7.82 1.25 -1.89
C LEU A 117 9.22 1.66 -2.36
N LEU A 118 9.44 2.96 -2.58
CA LEU A 118 10.75 3.50 -2.91
C LEU A 118 11.76 3.23 -1.78
N LEU A 119 11.35 3.42 -0.52
CA LEU A 119 12.18 3.12 0.64
C LEU A 119 12.51 1.61 0.71
N LEU A 120 11.53 0.74 0.45
CA LEU A 120 11.75 -0.70 0.39
C LEU A 120 12.72 -1.08 -0.72
N LEU A 121 12.58 -0.49 -1.91
CA LEU A 121 13.50 -0.69 -3.02
C LEU A 121 14.92 -0.24 -2.67
N LEU A 122 15.06 0.90 -2.00
CA LEU A 122 16.36 1.40 -1.53
C LEU A 122 16.99 0.45 -0.51
N LEU A 123 16.20 -0.04 0.45
CA LEU A 123 16.64 -1.02 1.43
C LEU A 123 17.08 -2.34 0.76
N LEU A 124 16.31 -2.77 -0.23
CA LEU A 124 16.60 -3.95 -1.04
C LEU A 124 17.91 -3.80 -1.83
N LEU A 125 18.13 -2.63 -2.43
CA LEU A 125 19.38 -2.30 -3.11
C LEU A 125 20.56 -2.29 -2.13
N LEU A 126 20.38 -1.71 -0.94
CA LEU A 126 21.41 -1.72 0.11
C LEU A 126 21.74 -3.15 0.56
N LEU A 127 20.73 -4.00 0.73
CA LEU A 127 20.90 -5.41 1.07
C LEU A 127 21.68 -6.15 -0.03
N LEU A 128 21.34 -5.90 -1.30
CA LEU A 128 22.04 -6.49 -2.45
C LEU A 128 23.52 -6.04 -2.46
N LEU A 129 23.78 -4.76 -2.23
CA LEU A 129 25.13 -4.21 -2.15
C LEU A 129 25.93 -4.85 -1.01
N LEU A 130 25.32 -4.98 0.18
CA LEU A 130 25.93 -5.63 1.33
C LEU A 130 26.27 -7.08 1.03
N LEU A 131 25.37 -7.80 0.36
CA LEU A 131 25.60 -9.19 -0.01
C LEU A 131 26.73 -9.32 -1.04
N LEU A 132 26.79 -8.43 -2.03
CA LEU A 132 27.90 -8.38 -2.98
C LEU A 132 29.22 -8.10 -2.28
N LEU A 133 29.25 -7.17 -1.31
CA LEU A 133 30.43 -6.90 -0.48
C LEU A 133 30.85 -8.15 0.30
N LEU A 134 29.90 -8.87 0.91
CA LEU A 134 30.16 -10.10 1.64
C LEU A 134 30.71 -11.20 0.73
N GLN A 135 30.20 -11.30 -0.49
CA GLN A 135 30.71 -12.23 -1.50
C GLN A 135 32.14 -11.90 -1.90
N LEU A 136 32.45 -10.61 -2.09
CA LEU A 136 33.80 -10.14 -2.39
C LEU A 136 34.77 -10.42 -1.23
N LEU A 137 34.32 -10.21 0.01
CA LEU A 137 35.09 -10.55 1.21
C LEU A 137 35.36 -12.05 1.29
N LEU A 138 34.37 -12.89 0.99
CA LEU A 138 34.54 -14.34 0.98
C LEU A 138 35.51 -14.78 -0.13
N LEU A 139 35.42 -14.19 -1.31
CA LEU A 139 36.38 -14.43 -2.40
C LEU A 139 37.80 -14.01 -1.99
N LEU A 140 37.95 -12.87 -1.31
CA LEU A 140 39.24 -12.43 -0.78
C LEU A 140 39.78 -13.41 0.27
N LEU A 141 38.93 -13.89 1.18
CA LEU A 141 39.30 -14.90 2.17
C LEU A 141 39.73 -16.22 1.49
N LEU A 142 39.00 -16.64 0.46
CA LEU A 142 39.33 -17.81 -0.34
C LEU A 142 40.67 -17.66 -1.07
N LEU A 143 40.93 -16.48 -1.63
CA LEU A 143 42.23 -16.16 -2.24
C LEU A 143 43.36 -16.20 -1.20
N LEU A 144 43.14 -15.65 -0.01
CA LEU A 144 44.10 -15.69 1.09
C LEU A 144 44.38 -17.15 1.53
N LEU A 145 43.33 -17.97 1.65
CA LEU A 145 43.46 -19.39 1.97
C LEU A 145 44.28 -20.12 0.90
N LEU A 146 44.01 -19.85 -0.38
CA LEU A 146 44.77 -20.40 -1.49
C LEU A 146 46.25 -19.98 -1.44
N LEU A 147 46.54 -18.72 -1.09
CA LEU A 147 47.90 -18.22 -0.94
C LEU A 147 48.63 -18.92 0.22
N VAL A 148 47.98 -19.08 1.37
CA VAL A 148 48.54 -19.80 2.53
C VAL A 148 48.81 -21.25 2.18
N LEU A 149 47.89 -21.90 1.45
CA LEU A 149 48.11 -23.25 0.96
C LEU A 149 49.30 -23.33 0.00
N LEU A 150 49.39 -22.41 -0.96
CA LEU A 150 50.52 -22.36 -1.89
C LEU A 150 51.85 -22.24 -1.13
N LEU A 151 51.89 -21.40 -0.10
CA LEU A 151 53.05 -21.25 0.77
C LEU A 151 53.36 -22.54 1.56
N LEU A 152 52.35 -23.24 2.06
CA LEU A 152 52.51 -24.54 2.72
C LEU A 152 53.06 -25.59 1.73
N LEU A 153 52.54 -25.62 0.50
CA LEU A 153 53.01 -26.50 -0.57
C LEU A 153 54.47 -26.22 -0.90
N LEU A 154 54.86 -24.94 -1.03
CA LEU A 154 56.23 -24.51 -1.26
C LEU A 154 57.14 -24.95 -0.10
N LEU A 155 56.71 -24.78 1.14
CA LEU A 155 57.45 -25.21 2.33
C LEU A 155 57.66 -26.73 2.34
N LEU A 156 56.62 -27.50 2.00
CA LEU A 156 56.72 -28.95 1.92
C LEU A 156 57.65 -29.38 0.78
N LEU A 157 57.61 -28.71 -0.38
CA LEU A 157 58.52 -28.94 -1.48
C LEU A 157 59.98 -28.67 -1.05
N LEU A 158 60.22 -27.59 -0.31
CA LEU A 158 61.54 -27.26 0.24
C LEU A 158 62.00 -28.35 1.22
N LEU A 159 61.12 -28.84 2.08
CA LEU A 159 61.41 -29.95 3.00
C LEU A 159 61.75 -31.24 2.24
N LEU A 160 60.99 -31.57 1.18
CA LEU A 160 61.28 -32.71 0.30
C LEU A 160 62.66 -32.55 -0.36
N LEU A 161 63.00 -31.36 -0.84
CA LEU A 161 64.31 -31.06 -1.43
C LEU A 161 65.43 -31.26 -0.39
N LEU A 162 65.23 -30.77 0.84
CA LEU A 162 66.18 -30.96 1.94
C LEU A 162 66.36 -32.46 2.29
N LEU A 163 65.26 -33.22 2.34
CA LEU A 163 65.29 -34.67 2.56
C LEU A 163 66.07 -35.38 1.44
N LEU A 164 65.85 -34.98 0.19
CA LEU A 164 66.58 -35.51 -0.97
C LEU A 164 68.09 -35.18 -0.89
N LEU A 165 68.44 -33.97 -0.46
CA LEU A 165 69.84 -33.57 -0.26
C LEU A 165 70.49 -34.40 0.85
N LEU A 166 69.79 -34.58 1.98
CA LEU A 166 70.25 -35.41 3.10
C LEU A 166 70.45 -36.87 2.66
N LEU A 167 69.52 -37.40 1.87
CA LEU A 167 69.64 -38.71 1.26
C LEU A 167 70.91 -38.81 0.40
N LEU A 168 71.12 -37.83 -0.48
CA LEU A 168 72.28 -37.82 -1.37
C LEU A 168 73.58 -37.83 -0.56
N LEU A 169 73.64 -37.05 0.53
CA LEU A 169 74.78 -37.01 1.43
C LEU A 169 74.98 -38.34 2.17
N LEU A 170 73.90 -38.97 2.65
CA LEU A 170 73.94 -40.30 3.26
C LEU A 170 74.48 -41.34 2.28
N LEU A 171 74.00 -41.32 1.04
CA LEU A 171 74.47 -42.19 -0.03
C LEU A 171 75.96 -41.99 -0.29
N GLN A 172 76.42 -40.74 -0.36
CA GLN A 172 77.81 -40.40 -0.59
C GLN A 172 78.71 -40.88 0.56
N LEU A 173 78.27 -40.70 1.81
CA LEU A 173 78.94 -41.24 3.00
C LEU A 173 79.06 -42.76 2.94
N LEU A 174 77.98 -43.44 2.56
CA LEU A 174 77.91 -44.89 2.50
C LEU A 174 78.80 -45.42 1.35
N LEU A 175 78.88 -44.71 0.23
CA LEU A 175 79.81 -45.01 -0.87
C LEU A 175 81.28 -44.88 -0.42
N ILE A 176 81.61 -43.82 0.34
CA ILE A 176 82.94 -43.64 0.95
C ILE A 176 83.26 -44.79 1.91
N LEU A 177 82.31 -45.17 2.77
CA LEU A 177 82.46 -46.31 3.69
C LEU A 177 82.72 -47.62 2.92
N LEU A 178 81.99 -47.85 1.83
CA LEU A 178 82.17 -49.01 0.96
C LEU A 178 83.56 -49.01 0.30
N LEU A 179 84.02 -47.87 -0.21
CA LEU A 179 85.38 -47.71 -0.75
C LEU A 179 86.46 -48.00 0.30
N LEU A 180 86.27 -47.49 1.51
CA LEU A 180 87.21 -47.68 2.62
C LEU A 180 87.25 -49.15 3.06
N LEU A 181 86.10 -49.82 3.11
CA LEU A 181 86.01 -51.26 3.37
C LEU A 181 86.71 -52.08 2.27
N LEU A 182 86.55 -51.67 1.00
CA LEU A 182 87.18 -52.33 -0.16
C LEU A 182 88.72 -52.13 -0.15
N LEU A 183 89.21 -50.99 0.32
CA LEU A 183 90.63 -50.72 0.56
C LEU A 183 91.22 -51.53 1.73
N LEU A 184 90.41 -51.79 2.76
CA LEU A 184 90.82 -52.59 3.94
C LEU A 184 90.77 -54.10 3.70
N LEU A 185 90.13 -54.57 2.61
CA LEU A 185 90.12 -56.00 2.29
C LEU A 185 91.57 -56.47 2.02
N PRO A 186 92.07 -57.49 2.73
CA PRO A 186 93.43 -57.97 2.55
C PRO A 186 93.61 -58.49 1.12
N ASN A 187 94.55 -57.87 0.40
CA ASN A 187 94.97 -58.30 -0.93
C ASN A 187 95.76 -59.61 -0.79
N THR A 188 95.08 -60.75 -0.64
CA THR A 188 95.70 -62.07 -0.44
C THR A 188 96.24 -62.60 -1.78
N ALA A 189 97.34 -62.01 -2.23
CA ALA A 189 98.21 -62.62 -3.21
C ALA A 189 99.44 -63.17 -2.47
N ALA A 190 99.71 -64.46 -2.67
CA ALA A 190 100.87 -65.23 -2.20
C ALA A 190 100.85 -65.71 -0.73
N THR A 191 100.48 -66.97 -0.51
CA THR A 191 101.46 -68.06 -0.29
C THR A 191 100.75 -69.40 -0.06
N SER A 192 101.40 -70.47 -0.52
CA SER A 192 100.95 -71.85 -0.62
C SER A 192 100.74 -72.55 0.73
N ALA A 193 99.80 -73.51 0.74
CA ALA A 193 99.59 -74.60 1.71
C ALA A 193 99.13 -74.14 3.12
N THR A 194 97.89 -74.34 3.57
CA THR A 194 97.23 -75.63 3.83
C THR A 194 95.77 -75.36 4.22
N THR A 195 94.95 -76.40 4.06
CA THR A 195 93.49 -76.43 4.16
C THR A 195 92.92 -75.81 5.43
N ALA A 196 92.23 -74.67 5.28
CA ALA A 196 91.12 -74.32 6.15
C ALA A 196 90.13 -73.51 5.33
N THR A 197 88.86 -73.92 5.38
CA THR A 197 87.70 -73.34 4.72
C THR A 197 87.44 -71.92 5.22
N ALA A 198 88.22 -70.96 4.74
CA ALA A 198 88.02 -69.55 5.00
C ALA A 198 86.86 -69.06 4.14
N ALA A 199 85.72 -68.82 4.80
CA ALA A 199 84.55 -68.21 4.18
C ALA A 199 84.95 -66.89 3.50
N THR A 200 84.43 -66.72 2.29
CA THR A 200 84.98 -65.82 1.28
C THR A 200 84.58 -64.35 1.55
N PRO A 201 85.55 -63.42 1.61
CA PRO A 201 85.27 -61.99 1.85
C PRO A 201 84.42 -61.35 0.74
N SER A 202 84.38 -61.96 -0.45
CA SER A 202 83.53 -61.56 -1.56
C SER A 202 82.04 -61.69 -1.27
N PHE A 203 81.62 -62.65 -0.46
CA PHE A 203 80.21 -62.80 -0.08
C PHE A 203 79.72 -61.64 0.79
N LEU A 204 80.54 -61.19 1.75
CA LEU A 204 80.21 -60.05 2.61
C LEU A 204 80.10 -58.74 1.83
N LEU A 205 81.01 -58.51 0.87
CA LEU A 205 80.93 -57.34 -0.01
C LEU A 205 79.65 -57.34 -0.85
N LEU A 206 79.29 -58.50 -1.42
CA LEU A 206 78.07 -58.63 -2.21
C LEU A 206 76.82 -58.41 -1.34
N LEU A 207 76.78 -58.97 -0.14
CA LEU A 207 75.70 -58.75 0.84
C LEU A 207 75.58 -57.27 1.23
N LEU A 208 76.70 -56.57 1.46
CA LEU A 208 76.70 -55.16 1.82
C LEU A 208 76.22 -54.29 0.66
N LEU A 209 76.65 -54.57 -0.57
CA LEU A 209 76.19 -53.89 -1.78
C LEU A 209 74.68 -54.12 -2.00
N LEU A 210 74.20 -55.35 -1.79
CA LEU A 210 72.78 -55.68 -1.88
C LEU A 210 71.97 -54.95 -0.79
N LEU A 211 72.47 -54.85 0.43
CA LEU A 211 71.83 -54.11 1.52
C LEU A 211 71.79 -52.60 1.22
N LEU A 212 72.86 -52.04 0.65
CA LEU A 212 72.92 -50.65 0.19
C LEU A 212 71.88 -50.38 -0.90
N LEU A 213 71.79 -51.26 -1.90
CA LEU A 213 70.82 -51.15 -2.99
C LEU A 213 69.38 -51.26 -2.47
N LEU A 214 69.12 -52.18 -1.51
CA LEU A 214 67.83 -52.31 -0.84
C LEU A 214 67.47 -51.02 -0.07
N LEU A 215 68.42 -50.43 0.67
CA LEU A 215 68.23 -49.18 1.40
C LEU A 215 67.89 -48.01 0.45
N LEU A 216 68.62 -47.90 -0.67
CA LEU A 216 68.35 -46.91 -1.70
C LEU A 216 66.93 -47.08 -2.26
N LEU A 217 66.55 -48.31 -2.63
CA LEU A 217 65.24 -48.63 -3.19
C LEU A 217 64.12 -48.28 -2.19
N LEU A 218 64.28 -48.66 -0.92
CA LEU A 218 63.32 -48.36 0.14
C LEU A 218 63.11 -46.85 0.28
N LEU A 219 64.20 -46.08 0.20
CA LEU A 219 64.12 -44.64 0.39
C LEU A 219 63.55 -43.93 -0.85
N LEU A 220 63.87 -44.38 -2.06
CA LEU A 220 63.21 -43.93 -3.28
C LEU A 220 61.69 -44.20 -3.21
N LEU A 221 61.29 -45.38 -2.73
CA LEU A 221 59.88 -45.73 -2.54
C LEU A 221 59.20 -44.81 -1.52
N LEU A 222 59.88 -44.49 -0.41
CA LEU A 222 59.38 -43.55 0.60
C LEU A 222 59.18 -42.14 0.01
N LEU A 223 60.14 -41.65 -0.78
CA LEU A 223 60.06 -40.36 -1.46
C LEU A 223 58.87 -40.33 -2.44
N LEU A 224 58.71 -41.39 -3.25
CA LEU A 224 57.59 -41.54 -4.18
C LEU A 224 56.24 -41.53 -3.45
N LEU A 225 56.14 -42.27 -2.33
CA LEU A 225 54.93 -42.30 -1.51
C LEU A 225 54.61 -40.91 -0.94
N LEU A 226 55.61 -40.16 -0.45
CA LEU A 226 55.43 -38.81 0.06
C LEU A 226 54.92 -37.86 -1.04
N LEU A 227 55.51 -37.94 -2.24
CA LEU A 227 55.08 -37.15 -3.40
C LEU A 227 53.64 -37.48 -3.80
N LEU A 228 53.27 -38.76 -3.82
CA LEU A 228 51.91 -39.21 -4.13
C LEU A 228 50.91 -38.67 -3.09
N LEU A 229 51.25 -38.76 -1.80
CA LEU A 229 50.42 -38.23 -0.71
C LEU A 229 50.22 -36.72 -0.84
N LEU A 230 51.28 -35.98 -1.18
CA LEU A 230 51.21 -34.54 -1.44
C LEU A 230 50.27 -34.22 -2.60
N LEU A 231 50.41 -34.94 -3.72
CA LEU A 231 49.57 -34.75 -4.90
C LEU A 231 48.10 -35.02 -4.58
N LEU A 232 47.83 -36.09 -3.81
CA LEU A 232 46.48 -36.44 -3.36
C LEU A 232 45.89 -35.34 -2.47
N LEU A 233 46.67 -34.81 -1.52
CA LEU A 233 46.25 -33.70 -0.65
C LEU A 233 45.90 -32.45 -1.48
N LEU A 234 46.75 -32.10 -2.45
CA LEU A 234 46.52 -30.96 -3.34
C LEU A 234 45.23 -31.13 -4.16
N MET A 235 45.03 -32.31 -4.75
CA MET A 235 43.82 -32.61 -5.52
C MET A 235 42.56 -32.54 -4.65
N LEU A 236 42.58 -33.12 -3.44
CA LEU A 236 41.45 -33.10 -2.51
C LEU A 236 41.10 -31.67 -2.10
N LEU A 237 42.09 -30.83 -1.86
CA LEU A 237 41.86 -29.46 -1.47
C LEU A 237 41.36 -28.60 -2.65
N LEU A 238 41.85 -28.83 -3.87
CA LEU A 238 41.32 -28.19 -5.07
C LEU A 238 39.85 -28.57 -5.31
N LEU A 239 39.50 -29.85 -5.10
CA LEU A 239 38.11 -30.31 -5.17
C LEU A 239 37.23 -29.59 -4.13
N LEU A 240 37.69 -29.48 -2.89
CA LEU A 240 36.97 -28.79 -1.81
C LEU A 240 36.77 -27.31 -2.13
N LEU A 241 37.80 -26.64 -2.66
CA LEU A 241 37.73 -25.24 -3.11
C LEU A 241 36.67 -25.06 -4.21
N LEU A 242 36.66 -25.94 -5.21
CA LEU A 242 35.71 -25.91 -6.32
C LEU A 242 34.27 -26.16 -5.84
N GLN A 243 34.09 -27.08 -4.90
CA GLN A 243 32.78 -27.34 -4.30
C GLN A 243 32.27 -26.14 -3.48
N LEU A 244 33.14 -25.47 -2.73
CA LEU A 244 32.79 -24.25 -2.00
C LEU A 244 32.37 -23.13 -2.96
N LEU A 245 33.11 -22.96 -4.06
CA LEU A 245 32.78 -21.97 -5.10
C LEU A 245 31.41 -22.24 -5.73
N LEU A 246 31.12 -23.51 -6.07
CA LEU A 246 29.82 -23.90 -6.62
C LEU A 246 28.67 -23.64 -5.64
N LEU A 247 28.86 -23.97 -4.36
CA LEU A 247 27.85 -23.72 -3.33
C LEU A 247 27.56 -22.22 -3.19
N LEU A 248 28.61 -21.40 -3.20
CA LEU A 248 28.48 -19.94 -3.15
C LEU A 248 27.75 -19.38 -4.37
N GLN A 249 28.03 -19.90 -5.57
CA GLN A 249 27.31 -19.54 -6.79
C GLN A 249 25.82 -19.93 -6.69
N GLN A 250 25.50 -21.13 -6.20
CA GLN A 250 24.11 -21.57 -6.03
C GLN A 250 23.35 -20.69 -5.04
N LEU A 251 23.99 -20.31 -3.93
CA LEU A 251 23.40 -19.41 -2.93
C LEU A 251 23.11 -18.03 -3.53
N LEU A 252 24.03 -17.51 -4.36
CA LEU A 252 23.81 -16.26 -5.09
C LEU A 252 22.59 -16.33 -6.02
N ILE A 253 22.48 -17.40 -6.81
CA ILE A 253 21.35 -17.59 -7.74
C ILE A 253 20.03 -17.69 -6.97
N LEU A 254 20.00 -18.45 -5.87
CA LEU A 254 18.81 -18.58 -5.02
C LEU A 254 18.38 -17.24 -4.45
N LEU A 255 19.33 -16.45 -3.96
CA LEU A 255 19.05 -15.12 -3.43
C LEU A 255 18.54 -14.17 -4.51
N LEU A 256 19.15 -14.17 -5.70
CA LEU A 256 18.68 -13.38 -6.84
C LEU A 256 17.25 -13.76 -7.24
N LEU A 257 16.93 -15.06 -7.25
CA LEU A 257 15.58 -15.56 -7.53
C LEU A 257 14.57 -15.07 -6.47
N LEU A 258 14.94 -15.15 -5.18
CA LEU A 258 14.11 -14.66 -4.08
C LEU A 258 13.84 -13.16 -4.20
N LEU A 259 14.88 -12.39 -4.54
CA LEU A 259 14.80 -10.95 -4.79
C LEU A 259 13.82 -10.62 -5.93
N LEU A 260 13.94 -11.36 -7.05
CA LEU A 260 13.07 -11.21 -8.21
C LEU A 260 11.60 -11.54 -7.86
N LEU A 261 11.39 -12.61 -7.10
CA LEU A 261 10.06 -13.02 -6.63
C LEU A 261 9.42 -11.93 -5.76
N LEU A 262 10.19 -11.35 -4.84
CA LEU A 262 9.72 -10.25 -3.98
C LEU A 262 9.34 -9.02 -4.81
N LEU A 263 10.16 -8.66 -5.79
CA LEU A 263 9.88 -7.56 -6.72
C LEU A 263 8.59 -7.81 -7.53
N LEU A 264 8.39 -9.04 -8.03
CA LEU A 264 7.19 -9.42 -8.78
C LEU A 264 5.93 -9.32 -7.91
N LEU A 265 5.99 -9.82 -6.66
CA LEU A 265 4.88 -9.74 -5.70
C LEU A 265 4.52 -8.28 -5.41
N LEU A 266 5.53 -7.43 -5.22
CA LEU A 266 5.37 -6.01 -5.00
C LEU A 266 4.66 -5.31 -6.18
N LEU A 267 5.09 -5.61 -7.40
CA LEU A 267 4.49 -5.08 -8.63
C LEU A 267 3.03 -5.56 -8.79
N LEU A 268 2.74 -6.82 -8.47
CA LEU A 268 1.39 -7.37 -8.50
C LEU A 268 0.47 -6.66 -7.49
N LEU A 269 0.96 -6.38 -6.29
CA LEU A 269 0.22 -5.61 -5.27
C LEU A 269 -0.11 -4.19 -5.77
N GLN A 270 0.84 -3.51 -6.41
CA GLN A 270 0.61 -2.18 -6.99
C GLN A 270 -0.45 -2.22 -8.10
N LEU A 271 -0.39 -3.22 -8.98
CA LEU A 271 -1.37 -3.38 -10.05
C LEU A 271 -2.78 -3.63 -9.51
N LEU A 272 -2.89 -4.43 -8.45
CA LEU A 272 -4.17 -4.68 -7.78
C LEU A 272 -4.75 -3.40 -7.15
N LEU A 273 -3.91 -2.59 -6.48
CA LEU A 273 -4.34 -1.30 -5.92
C LEU A 273 -4.78 -0.32 -7.01
N LEU A 274 -4.07 -0.27 -8.14
CA LEU A 274 -4.44 0.58 -9.28
C LEU A 274 -5.78 0.14 -9.88
N LEU A 275 -5.99 -1.18 -10.04
CA LEU A 275 -7.26 -1.73 -10.52
C LEU A 275 -8.42 -1.35 -9.60
N GLN A 276 -8.22 -1.45 -8.28
CA GLN A 276 -9.24 -1.07 -7.30
C GLN A 276 -9.60 0.43 -7.38
N LEU A 277 -8.60 1.29 -7.56
CA LEU A 277 -8.80 2.73 -7.74
C LEU A 277 -9.57 3.03 -9.04
N LEU A 278 -9.22 2.36 -10.14
CA LEU A 278 -9.91 2.50 -11.42
C LEU A 278 -11.38 2.06 -11.33
N LEU A 279 -11.66 0.96 -10.63
CA LEU A 279 -13.03 0.48 -10.39
C LEU A 279 -13.85 1.50 -9.58
N LEU A 280 -13.24 2.08 -8.53
CA LEU A 280 -13.88 3.12 -7.72
C LEU A 280 -14.19 4.37 -8.56
N LEU A 281 -13.26 4.80 -9.42
CA LEU A 281 -13.47 5.91 -10.35
C LEU A 281 -14.61 5.64 -11.34
N LEU A 282 -14.68 4.41 -11.89
CA LEU A 282 -15.75 4.01 -12.81
C LEU A 282 -17.12 4.05 -12.11
N LEU A 283 -17.21 3.53 -10.89
CA LEU A 283 -18.43 3.55 -10.10
C LEU A 283 -18.90 4.98 -9.79
N LEU A 284 -17.96 5.86 -9.49
CA LEU A 284 -18.20 7.29 -9.30
C LEU A 284 -18.79 7.95 -10.56
N LEU A 285 -18.18 7.69 -11.72
CA LEU A 285 -18.62 8.21 -13.01
C LEU A 285 -20.05 7.73 -13.33
N LEU A 286 -20.33 6.46 -13.09
CA LEU A 286 -21.66 5.87 -13.29
C LEU A 286 -22.71 6.54 -12.40
N LEU A 287 -22.38 6.78 -11.13
CA LEU A 287 -23.27 7.45 -10.19
C LEU A 287 -23.56 8.90 -10.63
N LEU A 288 -22.53 9.62 -11.10
CA LEU A 288 -22.68 10.98 -11.63
C LEU A 288 -23.54 11.00 -12.90
N LEU A 289 -23.37 10.04 -13.81
CA LEU A 289 -24.18 9.90 -15.02
C LEU A 289 -25.65 9.60 -14.68
N LEU A 290 -25.90 8.72 -13.71
CA LEU A 290 -27.25 8.40 -13.24
C LEU A 290 -27.93 9.63 -12.61
N LEU A 291 -27.20 10.41 -11.81
CA LEU A 291 -27.71 11.66 -11.24
C LEU A 291 -28.04 12.68 -12.33
N LEU A 292 -27.19 12.83 -13.35
CA LEU A 292 -27.44 13.71 -14.49
C LEU A 292 -28.66 13.27 -15.30
N LEU A 293 -28.85 11.96 -15.49
CA LEU A 293 -30.03 11.41 -16.17
C LEU A 293 -31.31 11.67 -15.39
N LEU A 294 -31.28 11.54 -14.06
CA LEU A 294 -32.41 11.88 -13.20
C LEU A 294 -32.77 13.37 -13.28
N LEU A 295 -31.78 14.26 -13.30
CA LEU A 295 -32.01 15.71 -13.47
C LEU A 295 -32.61 16.04 -14.84
N LEU A 296 -32.16 15.37 -15.91
CA LEU A 296 -32.73 15.54 -17.25
C LEU A 296 -34.17 15.04 -17.34
N LEU A 297 -34.46 13.89 -16.71
CA LEU A 297 -35.81 13.33 -16.67
C LEU A 297 -36.77 14.27 -15.94
N ASP A 298 -36.34 14.82 -14.79
CA ASP A 298 -37.11 15.79 -14.03
C ASP A 298 -37.40 17.04 -14.87
N ALA A 299 -36.39 17.59 -15.55
CA ALA A 299 -36.56 18.74 -16.45
C ALA A 299 -37.56 18.45 -17.60
N ALA A 300 -37.55 17.25 -18.18
CA ALA A 300 -38.45 16.87 -19.26
C ALA A 300 -39.91 16.68 -18.81
N ILE A 301 -40.15 16.35 -17.55
CA ILE A 301 -41.52 16.20 -17.00
C ILE A 301 -42.19 17.58 -16.80
N PHE A 302 -41.40 18.64 -16.61
CA PHE A 302 -41.90 20.00 -16.35
C PHE A 302 -41.99 20.92 -17.58
N THR A 303 -41.51 20.48 -18.74
CA THR A 303 -41.64 21.20 -20.03
C THR A 303 -42.83 20.70 -20.83
#